data_AF-A0A317JAH1-F1
#
_entry.id   AF-A0A317JAH1-F1
#
_cell.length_a   1.000
_cell.length_b   1.000
_cell.length_c   1.000
_cell.angle_alpha   90.00
_cell.angle_beta   90.00
_cell.angle_gamma   90.00
#
_symmetry.space_group_name_H-M   'P 1'
#
loop_
_entity.id
_entity.type
_entity.pdbx_description
1 polymer ?
#
loop_
_entity_poly.entity_id
_entity_poly.type
_entity_poly.pdbx_seq_one_letter_code
_entity_poly.pdbx_strand_id
1 'polypeptide(L)'
;MINSRMLTFIQFIEEITKKDLTVPPADVERMRERFGDKVLKMGHLQEDGSMLVPVDCVLEAAQTLGTQTLTEAAETLKSDEMVNMLQSGETLVERVGEARERKLRELIRKFQSESNETVSNQQWKQIQKIVFGVDYPD
;
A
#
# COMPACT_ATOMS: atom_id res chain seq x y z
N MET A 1 9.29 -18.81 20.81
CA MET A 1 8.06 -19.20 20.09
C MET A 1 7.55 -18.00 19.33
N ILE A 2 7.75 -17.95 18.02
CA ILE A 2 7.25 -16.86 17.17
C ILE A 2 5.77 -17.11 16.93
N ASN A 3 4.92 -16.23 17.42
CA ASN A 3 3.47 -16.35 17.31
C ASN A 3 3.04 -15.81 15.93
N SER A 4 3.21 -16.62 14.88
CA SER A 4 2.63 -16.34 13.56
C SER A 4 1.12 -16.50 13.65
N ARG A 5 0.41 -15.43 14.03
CA ARG A 5 -1.06 -15.39 13.86
C ARG A 5 -1.36 -15.33 12.37
N MET A 6 -1.71 -16.48 11.79
CA MET A 6 -2.47 -16.50 10.55
C MET A 6 -3.78 -15.75 10.78
N LEU A 7 -4.11 -14.81 9.89
CA LEU A 7 -5.44 -14.21 9.85
C LEU A 7 -6.47 -15.30 9.58
N THR A 8 -7.57 -15.27 10.32
CA THR A 8 -8.74 -16.09 9.97
C THR A 8 -9.32 -15.60 8.65
N PHE A 9 -10.06 -16.47 7.93
CA PHE A 9 -10.75 -16.07 6.71
C PHE A 9 -11.65 -14.85 6.92
N ILE A 10 -12.38 -14.77 8.04
CA ILE A 10 -13.25 -13.64 8.36
C ILE A 10 -12.43 -12.35 8.53
N GLN A 11 -11.34 -12.39 9.30
CA GLN A 11 -10.47 -11.22 9.46
C GLN A 11 -9.83 -10.81 8.14
N PHE A 12 -9.46 -11.77 7.29
CA PHE A 12 -8.95 -11.44 5.95
C PHE A 12 -10.02 -10.72 5.12
N ILE A 13 -11.28 -11.21 5.12
CA ILE A 13 -12.39 -10.53 4.45
C ILE A 13 -12.62 -9.12 5.01
N GLU A 14 -12.61 -8.96 6.33
CA GLU A 14 -12.75 -7.65 6.98
C GLU A 14 -11.62 -6.70 6.56
N GLU A 15 -10.37 -7.16 6.57
CA GLU A 15 -9.23 -6.35 6.16
C GLU A 15 -9.28 -5.96 4.67
N ILE A 16 -9.65 -6.88 3.76
CA ILE A 16 -9.73 -6.54 2.33
C ILE A 16 -10.92 -5.65 1.99
N THR A 17 -11.93 -5.56 2.86
CA THR A 17 -13.05 -4.61 2.68
C THR A 17 -12.68 -3.18 3.06
N LYS A 18 -11.56 -2.99 3.78
CA LYS A 18 -11.06 -1.64 4.06
C LYS A 18 -10.49 -1.02 2.79
N LYS A 19 -10.63 0.29 2.66
CA LYS A 19 -10.02 1.05 1.55
C LYS A 19 -8.50 1.14 1.73
N ASP A 20 -8.08 1.39 2.97
CA ASP A 20 -6.70 1.68 3.34
C ASP A 20 -6.31 0.85 4.56
N LEU A 21 -5.06 0.39 4.58
CA LEU A 21 -4.42 -0.33 5.67
C LEU A 21 -3.48 0.64 6.38
N THR A 22 -3.60 0.73 7.72
CA THR A 22 -2.77 1.64 8.52
C THR A 22 -1.49 0.94 8.96
N VAL A 23 -0.35 1.48 8.53
CA VAL A 23 0.99 1.09 9.02
C VAL A 23 1.38 2.03 10.16
N PRO A 24 1.65 1.52 11.38
CA PRO A 24 2.01 2.34 12.52
C PRO A 24 3.32 3.12 12.30
N PRO A 25 3.51 4.28 12.96
CA PRO A 25 4.71 5.12 12.78
C PRO A 25 6.03 4.37 12.98
N ALA A 26 6.12 3.56 14.02
CA ALA A 26 7.33 2.77 14.32
C ALA A 26 7.67 1.76 13.21
N ASP A 27 6.65 1.19 12.55
CA ASP A 27 6.88 0.26 11.44
C ASP A 27 7.24 1.02 10.16
N VAL A 28 6.66 2.21 9.93
CA VAL A 28 7.06 3.11 8.82
C VAL A 28 8.52 3.51 8.95
N GLU A 29 8.96 3.92 10.14
CA GLU A 29 10.36 4.28 10.41
C GLU A 29 11.29 3.10 10.17
N ARG A 30 10.98 1.92 10.75
CA ARG A 30 11.76 0.70 10.53
C ARG A 30 11.87 0.34 9.05
N MET A 31 10.77 0.44 8.30
CA MET A 31 10.77 0.19 6.87
C MET A 31 11.61 1.23 6.11
N ARG A 32 11.57 2.51 6.49
CA ARG A 32 12.36 3.57 5.86
C ARG A 32 13.86 3.42 6.13
N GLU A 33 14.25 3.06 7.33
CA GLU A 33 15.65 2.76 7.66
C GLU A 33 16.20 1.61 6.79
N ARG A 34 15.32 0.65 6.47
CA ARG A 34 15.70 -0.59 5.79
C ARG A 34 15.63 -0.51 4.27
N PHE A 35 14.62 0.13 3.73
CA PHE A 35 14.33 0.17 2.29
C PHE A 35 14.49 1.58 1.70
N GLY A 36 14.71 2.60 2.54
CA GLY A 36 14.81 4.00 2.12
C GLY A 36 13.45 4.65 1.84
N ASP A 37 13.49 5.83 1.25
CA ASP A 37 12.29 6.66 1.02
C ASP A 37 11.30 6.10 0.00
N LYS A 38 11.64 4.99 -0.70
CA LYS A 38 10.69 4.28 -1.57
C LYS A 38 9.45 3.78 -0.80
N VAL A 39 9.57 3.57 0.52
CA VAL A 39 8.44 3.24 1.40
C VAL A 39 7.34 4.30 1.32
N LEU A 40 7.70 5.58 1.16
CA LEU A 40 6.74 6.68 1.03
C LEU A 40 5.86 6.58 -0.22
N LYS A 41 6.28 5.80 -1.22
CA LYS A 41 5.47 5.56 -2.42
C LYS A 41 4.28 4.66 -2.17
N MET A 42 4.34 3.81 -1.13
CA MET A 42 3.29 2.83 -0.85
C MET A 42 1.96 3.48 -0.46
N GLY A 43 2.01 4.64 0.17
CA GLY A 43 0.83 5.23 0.79
C GLY A 43 0.94 6.72 1.06
N HIS A 44 0.02 7.23 1.86
CA HIS A 44 0.06 8.61 2.35
C HIS A 44 0.54 8.64 3.80
N LEU A 45 1.64 9.36 4.04
CA LEU A 45 2.19 9.58 5.38
C LEU A 45 1.34 10.63 6.11
N GLN A 46 0.81 10.27 7.26
CA GLN A 46 -0.01 11.11 8.12
C GLN A 46 0.86 11.98 9.03
N GLU A 47 0.27 13.01 9.64
CA GLU A 47 0.96 13.92 10.55
C GLU A 47 1.53 13.23 11.79
N ASP A 48 0.89 12.14 12.25
CA ASP A 48 1.35 11.32 13.38
C ASP A 48 2.48 10.34 13.01
N GLY A 49 2.92 10.33 11.75
CA GLY A 49 3.94 9.44 11.21
C GLY A 49 3.42 8.08 10.74
N SER A 50 2.13 7.79 10.90
CA SER A 50 1.53 6.57 10.35
C SER A 50 1.36 6.66 8.83
N MET A 51 1.16 5.53 8.15
CA MET A 51 0.94 5.52 6.71
C MET A 51 -0.35 4.80 6.35
N LEU A 52 -1.16 5.43 5.52
CA LEU A 52 -2.32 4.81 4.88
C LEU A 52 -1.92 4.22 3.54
N VAL A 53 -1.94 2.89 3.44
CA VAL A 53 -1.58 2.14 2.23
C VAL A 53 -2.86 1.56 1.61
N PRO A 54 -3.18 1.86 0.34
CA PRO A 54 -4.39 1.33 -0.29
C PRO A 54 -4.34 -0.21 -0.39
N VAL A 55 -5.38 -0.86 0.10
CA VAL A 55 -5.46 -2.33 0.16
C VAL A 55 -5.37 -2.96 -1.23
N ASP A 56 -5.99 -2.33 -2.23
CA ASP A 56 -5.99 -2.85 -3.60
C ASP A 56 -4.60 -2.85 -4.24
N CYS A 57 -3.76 -1.87 -3.91
CA CYS A 57 -2.37 -1.83 -4.36
C CYS A 57 -1.53 -2.95 -3.70
N VAL A 58 -1.83 -3.29 -2.44
CA VAL A 58 -1.21 -4.43 -1.75
C VAL A 58 -1.63 -5.75 -2.39
N LEU A 59 -2.91 -5.91 -2.71
CA LEU A 59 -3.43 -7.11 -3.38
C LEU A 59 -2.85 -7.27 -4.79
N GLU A 60 -2.75 -6.18 -5.55
CA GLU A 60 -2.13 -6.19 -6.87
C GLU A 60 -0.64 -6.60 -6.78
N ALA A 61 0.12 -5.98 -5.88
CA ALA A 61 1.50 -6.34 -5.62
C ALA A 61 1.61 -7.83 -5.25
N ALA A 62 0.74 -8.33 -4.37
CA ALA A 62 0.71 -9.73 -4.00
C ALA A 62 0.39 -10.67 -5.16
N GLN A 63 -0.51 -10.30 -6.08
CA GLN A 63 -0.79 -11.12 -7.26
C GLN A 63 0.40 -11.16 -8.24
N THR A 64 1.18 -10.08 -8.33
CA THR A 64 2.38 -10.04 -9.18
C THR A 64 3.55 -10.81 -8.58
N LEU A 65 3.55 -11.03 -7.28
CA LEU A 65 4.60 -11.72 -6.55
C LEU A 65 4.23 -13.19 -6.36
N GLY A 66 5.20 -14.09 -6.53
CA GLY A 66 4.99 -15.50 -6.23
C GLY A 66 4.76 -15.72 -4.73
N THR A 67 4.01 -16.78 -4.38
CA THR A 67 3.70 -17.13 -2.97
C THR A 67 4.95 -17.24 -2.09
N GLN A 68 6.06 -17.74 -2.66
CA GLN A 68 7.33 -17.84 -1.95
C GLN A 68 7.91 -16.45 -1.62
N THR A 69 8.03 -15.56 -2.61
CA THR A 69 8.52 -14.18 -2.41
C THR A 69 7.66 -13.42 -1.40
N LEU A 70 6.34 -13.63 -1.40
CA LEU A 70 5.44 -13.03 -0.41
C LEU A 70 5.68 -13.53 1.00
N THR A 71 5.89 -14.83 1.15
CA THR A 71 6.19 -15.43 2.45
C THR A 71 7.50 -14.85 3.00
N GLU A 72 8.52 -14.78 2.14
CA GLU A 72 9.82 -14.22 2.50
C GLU A 72 9.74 -12.72 2.82
N ALA A 73 8.96 -11.95 2.06
CA ALA A 73 8.72 -10.53 2.31
C ALA A 73 8.03 -10.32 3.68
N ALA A 74 7.03 -11.14 3.99
CA ALA A 74 6.34 -11.07 5.28
C ALA A 74 7.25 -11.40 6.47
N GLU A 75 8.19 -12.33 6.32
CA GLU A 75 9.19 -12.63 7.34
C GLU A 75 10.23 -11.51 7.48
N THR A 76 10.63 -10.90 6.37
CA THR A 76 11.55 -9.77 6.32
C THR A 76 10.99 -8.57 7.06
N LEU A 77 9.71 -8.25 6.88
CA LEU A 77 9.05 -7.15 7.59
C LEU A 77 8.94 -7.39 9.11
N LYS A 78 9.03 -8.65 9.55
CA LYS A 78 8.92 -9.04 10.97
C LYS A 78 10.26 -9.13 11.70
N SER A 79 11.37 -9.33 10.99
CA SER A 79 12.66 -9.63 11.60
C SER A 79 13.81 -8.85 10.97
N ASP A 80 14.64 -8.25 11.81
CA ASP A 80 15.83 -7.50 11.41
C ASP A 80 17.06 -8.40 11.15
N GLU A 81 16.98 -9.70 11.47
CA GLU A 81 18.16 -10.60 11.47
C GLU A 81 18.49 -11.23 10.11
N MET A 82 17.57 -11.24 9.14
CA MET A 82 17.75 -12.00 7.90
C MET A 82 18.02 -11.12 6.67
N VAL A 83 19.29 -10.79 6.48
CA VAL A 83 19.81 -9.95 5.37
C VAL A 83 19.47 -10.55 3.99
N ASN A 84 19.47 -11.88 3.85
CA ASN A 84 19.20 -12.52 2.54
C ASN A 84 17.74 -12.40 2.07
N MET A 85 16.81 -12.04 2.95
CA MET A 85 15.38 -11.90 2.63
C MET A 85 15.00 -10.42 2.38
N LEU A 86 15.94 -9.50 2.62
CA LEU A 86 15.78 -8.06 2.35
C LEU A 86 15.26 -7.77 0.96
N GLN A 87 15.76 -8.49 -0.04
CA GLN A 87 15.36 -8.32 -1.43
C GLN A 87 13.87 -8.60 -1.64
N SER A 88 13.30 -9.61 -0.98
CA SER A 88 11.87 -9.94 -1.09
C SER A 88 10.99 -8.88 -0.42
N GLY A 89 11.39 -8.37 0.76
CA GLY A 89 10.72 -7.25 1.42
C GLY A 89 10.78 -5.95 0.62
N GLU A 90 11.96 -5.62 0.09
CA GLU A 90 12.17 -4.46 -0.77
C GLU A 90 11.34 -4.56 -2.06
N THR A 91 11.32 -5.74 -2.68
CA THR A 91 10.51 -6.00 -3.87
C THR A 91 9.02 -5.76 -3.58
N LEU A 92 8.50 -6.23 -2.43
CA LEU A 92 7.12 -5.98 -2.06
C LEU A 92 6.83 -4.47 -1.91
N VAL A 93 7.70 -3.74 -1.20
CA VAL A 93 7.57 -2.28 -1.04
C VAL A 93 7.53 -1.58 -2.40
N GLU A 94 8.42 -1.96 -3.32
CA GLU A 94 8.47 -1.41 -4.67
C GLU A 94 7.20 -1.71 -5.46
N ARG A 95 6.73 -2.97 -5.45
CA ARG A 95 5.51 -3.37 -6.17
C ARG A 95 4.27 -2.64 -5.69
N VAL A 96 4.14 -2.42 -4.39
CA VAL A 96 3.02 -1.63 -3.85
C VAL A 96 3.09 -0.18 -4.33
N GLY A 97 4.29 0.42 -4.32
CA GLY A 97 4.50 1.76 -4.86
C GLY A 97 4.18 1.86 -6.36
N GLU A 98 4.65 0.90 -7.15
CA GLU A 98 4.38 0.82 -8.60
C GLU A 98 2.89 0.66 -8.91
N ALA A 99 2.17 -0.21 -8.17
CA ALA A 99 0.73 -0.39 -8.30
C ALA A 99 -0.02 0.93 -8.05
N ARG A 100 0.35 1.64 -6.98
CA ARG A 100 -0.24 2.94 -6.65
C ARG A 100 0.04 4.01 -7.71
N GLU A 101 1.27 4.12 -8.19
CA GLU A 101 1.64 5.07 -9.26
C GLU A 101 0.86 4.78 -10.56
N ARG A 102 0.70 3.50 -10.91
CA ARG A 102 -0.07 3.09 -12.09
C ARG A 102 -1.54 3.44 -11.96
N LYS A 103 -2.15 3.15 -10.80
CA LYS A 103 -3.55 3.50 -10.49
C LYS A 103 -3.79 5.00 -10.60
N LEU A 104 -2.88 5.83 -10.06
CA LEU A 104 -2.98 7.29 -10.19
C LEU A 104 -2.92 7.72 -11.66
N ARG A 105 -1.99 7.17 -12.43
CA ARG A 105 -1.85 7.47 -13.87
C ARG A 105 -3.11 7.10 -14.66
N GLU A 106 -3.72 5.96 -14.37
CA GLU A 106 -4.97 5.53 -14.99
C GLU A 106 -6.15 6.43 -14.63
N LEU A 107 -6.27 6.85 -13.37
CA LEU A 107 -7.30 7.78 -12.93
C LEU A 107 -7.17 9.15 -13.59
N ILE A 108 -5.94 9.69 -13.69
CA ILE A 108 -5.69 10.95 -14.40
C ILE A 108 -6.09 10.85 -15.87
N ARG A 109 -5.74 9.73 -16.54
CA ARG A 109 -6.14 9.50 -17.94
C ARG A 109 -7.66 9.47 -18.11
N LYS A 110 -8.35 8.74 -17.24
CA LYS A 110 -9.83 8.66 -17.25
C LYS A 110 -10.45 10.05 -17.05
N PHE A 111 -9.97 10.79 -16.05
CA PHE A 111 -10.38 12.16 -15.75
C PHE A 111 -10.23 13.10 -16.96
N GLN A 112 -9.06 13.09 -17.60
CA GLN A 112 -8.78 13.95 -18.76
C GLN A 112 -9.65 13.63 -19.98
N SER A 113 -10.13 12.39 -20.10
CA SER A 113 -10.99 11.95 -21.22
C SER A 113 -12.49 11.99 -20.90
N GLU A 114 -12.88 12.29 -19.67
CA GLU A 114 -14.28 12.25 -19.23
C GLU A 114 -15.01 13.56 -19.56
N SER A 115 -16.14 13.44 -20.23
CA SER A 115 -16.98 14.58 -20.64
C SER A 115 -18.16 14.83 -19.68
N ASN A 116 -18.49 13.85 -18.85
CA ASN A 116 -19.52 13.97 -17.82
C ASN A 116 -18.93 14.63 -16.56
N GLU A 117 -19.38 15.86 -16.26
CA GLU A 117 -18.89 16.64 -15.12
C GLU A 117 -19.06 15.93 -13.77
N THR A 118 -20.15 15.20 -13.55
CA THR A 118 -20.38 14.46 -12.31
C THR A 118 -19.35 13.34 -12.13
N VAL A 119 -19.09 12.58 -13.20
CA VAL A 119 -18.10 11.50 -13.19
C VAL A 119 -16.68 12.05 -13.06
N SER A 120 -16.39 13.15 -13.76
CA SER A 120 -15.11 13.86 -13.69
C SER A 120 -14.83 14.37 -12.26
N ASN A 121 -15.83 14.96 -11.58
CA ASN A 121 -15.71 15.38 -10.19
C ASN A 121 -15.44 14.20 -9.24
N GLN A 122 -16.11 13.06 -9.44
CA GLN A 122 -15.84 11.86 -8.64
C GLN A 122 -14.39 11.35 -8.86
N GLN A 123 -13.92 11.32 -10.11
CA GLN A 123 -12.55 10.93 -10.44
C GLN A 123 -11.54 11.91 -9.84
N TRP A 124 -11.83 13.21 -9.85
CA TRP A 124 -11.00 14.23 -9.21
C TRP A 124 -10.87 14.01 -7.70
N LYS A 125 -11.98 13.70 -7.00
CA LYS A 125 -11.94 13.35 -5.57
C LYS A 125 -11.07 12.12 -5.30
N GLN A 126 -11.10 11.11 -6.17
CA GLN A 126 -10.22 9.94 -6.04
C GLN A 126 -8.73 10.31 -6.25
N ILE A 127 -8.43 11.19 -7.21
CA ILE A 127 -7.07 11.73 -7.41
C ILE A 127 -6.61 12.48 -6.16
N GLN A 128 -7.44 13.37 -5.63
CA GLN A 128 -7.14 14.12 -4.41
C GLN A 128 -6.90 13.19 -3.22
N LYS A 129 -7.72 12.15 -3.04
CA LYS A 129 -7.50 11.15 -1.98
C LYS A 129 -6.15 10.46 -2.14
N ILE A 130 -5.79 10.02 -3.35
CA ILE A 130 -4.51 9.33 -3.57
C ILE A 130 -3.32 10.26 -3.33
N VAL A 131 -3.39 11.52 -3.76
CA VAL A 131 -2.26 12.47 -3.65
C VAL A 131 -2.14 13.04 -2.24
N PHE A 132 -3.26 13.45 -1.64
CA PHE A 132 -3.30 14.22 -0.40
C PHE A 132 -3.80 13.42 0.82
N GLY A 133 -4.23 12.17 0.65
CA GLY A 133 -4.69 11.33 1.77
C GLY A 133 -6.02 11.74 2.39
N VAL A 134 -6.72 12.72 1.79
CA VAL A 134 -7.97 13.29 2.33
C VAL A 134 -9.20 12.79 1.57
N ASP A 135 -10.20 12.33 2.32
CA ASP A 135 -11.55 12.15 1.82
C ASP A 135 -12.29 13.50 1.93
N TYR A 136 -12.46 14.21 0.82
CA TYR A 136 -13.25 15.44 0.79
C TYR A 136 -14.75 15.10 0.77
N PRO A 137 -15.53 15.45 1.83
CA PRO A 137 -16.98 15.32 1.78
C PRO A 137 -17.56 16.19 0.66
N ASP A 138 -18.71 15.76 0.12
CA ASP A 138 -19.52 16.54 -0.84
C ASP A 138 -20.10 17.80 -0.20
#